data_AF-A0A915EG97-F1
#
_entry.id   AF-A0A915EG97-F1
#
_cell.length_a   1.000
_cell.length_b   1.000
_cell.length_c   1.000
_cell.angle_alpha   90.00
_cell.angle_beta   90.00
_cell.angle_gamma   90.00
#
_symmetry.space_group_name_H-M   'P 1'
#
loop_
_entity.id
_entity.type
_entity.pdbx_description
1 polymer ?
#
loop_
_entity_poly.entity_id
_entity_poly.type
_entity_poly.pdbx_seq_one_letter_code
_entity_poly.pdbx_strand_id
1 'polypeptide(L)'
;MALAASADKDASSYGKSVKSLQKCSGTFEQSVNKCLQPILSYANSIQQKTDGTHFSPLQGGDIFKHLCLLYNQFQECTRSTNCESISIKAVDASYGYMCGQGYTLFEEHAACFAEVENEPEYTSCKHAADQSMEDALKLKQNSVDMYFNRLCSVMEDYLSCCRPFVKHKCGQQAWQLVAQITIDSLHVTMPACDVMKTIFDFAKKISNFSSQWLKRFF
;
A
#
# COMPACT_ATOMS: atom_id res chain seq x y z
N MET A 1 29.11 -21.46 61.20
CA MET A 1 28.31 -22.48 60.48
C MET A 1 27.80 -21.86 59.18
N ALA A 2 27.77 -22.69 58.16
CA ALA A 2 27.66 -22.44 56.72
C ALA A 2 26.45 -21.61 56.20
N LEU A 3 26.74 -20.85 55.12
CA LEU A 3 25.95 -20.59 53.89
C LEU A 3 24.60 -19.81 54.03
N ALA A 4 24.16 -18.94 53.13
CA ALA A 4 24.43 -18.77 51.70
C ALA A 4 24.19 -17.32 51.23
N ALA A 5 24.71 -17.03 50.04
CA ALA A 5 24.77 -15.74 49.35
C ALA A 5 23.52 -15.37 48.52
N SER A 6 23.60 -14.17 47.93
CA SER A 6 22.89 -13.59 46.78
C SER A 6 21.63 -12.76 47.07
N ALA A 7 21.32 -11.67 46.37
CA ALA A 7 22.04 -10.71 45.51
C ALA A 7 21.00 -9.64 45.16
N ASP A 8 21.40 -8.38 45.14
CA ASP A 8 20.62 -7.22 44.67
C ASP A 8 20.01 -7.43 43.27
N LYS A 9 18.81 -6.86 43.07
CA LYS A 9 18.47 -6.13 41.83
C LYS A 9 17.22 -5.27 42.00
N ASP A 10 17.45 -3.97 41.77
CA ASP A 10 16.52 -2.85 41.69
C ASP A 10 15.48 -2.93 40.55
N ALA A 11 14.48 -2.04 40.72
CA ALA A 11 13.74 -1.30 39.70
C ALA A 11 12.52 -1.95 39.02
N SER A 12 11.37 -1.77 39.69
CA SER A 12 10.00 -1.74 39.17
C SER A 12 9.58 -0.26 39.10
N SER A 13 8.82 0.30 38.17
CA SER A 13 8.02 -0.17 37.04
C SER A 13 7.57 1.08 36.28
N TYR A 14 7.76 1.13 34.97
CA TYR A 14 7.02 2.02 34.07
C TYR A 14 6.82 1.29 32.73
N GLY A 15 5.83 0.40 32.70
CA GLY A 15 5.37 -0.25 31.48
C GLY A 15 3.88 0.08 31.27
N LYS A 16 3.57 1.01 30.36
CA LYS A 16 2.22 1.16 29.82
C LYS A 16 1.88 -0.11 29.05
N SER A 17 0.97 -0.91 29.61
CA SER A 17 0.34 -2.04 28.92
C SER A 17 -0.44 -1.49 27.72
N VAL A 18 0.09 -1.67 26.51
CA VAL A 18 -0.68 -1.58 25.28
C VAL A 18 -1.64 -2.76 25.29
N LYS A 19 -2.89 -2.55 25.74
CA LYS A 19 -3.95 -3.54 25.56
C LYS A 19 -4.14 -3.72 24.06
N SER A 20 -3.70 -4.87 23.52
CA SER A 20 -4.04 -5.27 22.15
C SER A 20 -5.56 -5.36 22.06
N LEU A 21 -6.18 -4.56 21.19
CA LEU A 21 -7.61 -4.71 20.92
C LEU A 21 -7.86 -6.14 20.41
N GLN A 22 -8.94 -6.78 20.87
CA GLN A 22 -9.36 -8.06 20.31
C GLN A 22 -9.84 -7.86 18.88
N LYS A 23 -9.60 -8.86 18.01
CA LYS A 23 -10.12 -8.88 16.64
C LYS A 23 -11.64 -8.77 16.64
N CYS A 24 -12.19 -8.05 15.67
CA CYS A 24 -13.63 -7.91 15.52
C CYS A 24 -14.31 -9.26 15.27
N SER A 25 -15.52 -9.43 15.82
CA SER A 25 -16.36 -10.57 15.47
C SER A 25 -16.91 -10.41 14.05
N GLY A 26 -17.35 -11.51 13.44
CA GLY A 26 -17.93 -11.47 12.09
C GLY A 26 -19.12 -10.52 11.95
N THR A 27 -19.93 -10.33 12.99
CA THR A 27 -21.06 -9.38 13.01
C THR A 27 -20.61 -7.92 12.99
N PHE A 28 -19.50 -7.61 13.67
CA PHE A 28 -18.89 -6.28 13.59
C PHE A 28 -18.26 -6.03 12.23
N GLU A 29 -17.58 -7.02 11.65
CA GLU A 29 -17.04 -6.91 10.28
C GLU A 29 -18.15 -6.70 9.25
N GLN A 30 -19.32 -7.34 9.41
CA GLN A 30 -20.48 -7.06 8.56
C GLN A 30 -20.98 -5.62 8.68
N SER A 31 -20.89 -5.03 9.88
CA SER A 31 -21.28 -3.63 10.10
C SER A 31 -20.27 -2.67 9.47
N VAL A 32 -18.96 -2.94 9.60
CA VAL A 32 -17.90 -2.21 8.88
C VAL A 32 -18.10 -2.31 7.37
N ASN A 33 -18.48 -3.50 6.86
CA ASN A 33 -18.74 -3.70 5.44
C ASN A 33 -19.91 -2.85 4.91
N LYS A 34 -20.87 -2.45 5.76
CA LYS A 34 -21.93 -1.48 5.38
C LYS A 34 -21.34 -0.08 5.20
N CYS A 35 -20.46 0.34 6.11
CA CYS A 35 -19.73 1.61 5.98
C CYS A 35 -18.85 1.65 4.73
N LEU A 36 -18.36 0.50 4.26
CA LEU A 36 -17.51 0.36 3.08
C LEU A 36 -18.27 0.46 1.75
N GLN A 37 -19.58 0.20 1.73
CA GLN A 37 -20.38 0.14 0.48
C GLN A 37 -20.31 1.40 -0.40
N PRO A 38 -20.30 2.64 0.14
CA PRO A 38 -20.17 3.84 -0.69
C PRO A 38 -18.87 3.86 -1.50
N ILE A 39 -17.74 3.49 -0.89
CA ILE A 39 -16.43 3.41 -1.56
C ILE A 39 -16.48 2.37 -2.69
N LEU A 40 -17.00 1.16 -2.41
CA LEU A 40 -17.10 0.09 -3.42
C LEU A 40 -18.03 0.46 -4.57
N SER A 41 -19.17 1.07 -4.26
CA SER A 41 -20.14 1.51 -5.27
C SER A 41 -19.55 2.57 -6.18
N TYR A 42 -18.80 3.52 -5.61
CA TYR A 42 -18.13 4.55 -6.38
C TYR A 42 -17.01 3.97 -7.26
N ALA A 43 -16.16 3.08 -6.71
CA ALA A 43 -15.12 2.40 -7.46
C ALA A 43 -15.68 1.62 -8.66
N ASN A 44 -16.77 0.88 -8.47
CA ASN A 44 -17.46 0.18 -9.55
C ASN A 44 -18.02 1.15 -10.61
N SER A 45 -18.56 2.30 -10.18
CA SER A 45 -19.08 3.31 -11.10
C SER A 45 -17.98 3.97 -11.95
N ILE A 46 -16.76 4.06 -11.43
CA ILE A 46 -15.59 4.53 -12.18
C ILE A 46 -15.23 3.47 -13.23
N GLN A 47 -15.09 2.20 -12.81
CA GLN A 47 -14.75 1.10 -13.72
C GLN A 47 -15.73 0.97 -14.90
N GLN A 48 -17.03 1.14 -14.65
CA GLN A 48 -18.07 1.09 -15.71
C GLN A 48 -18.09 2.32 -16.63
N LYS A 49 -17.60 3.47 -16.18
CA LYS A 49 -17.52 4.69 -17.00
C LYS A 49 -16.25 4.74 -17.84
N THR A 50 -15.21 4.02 -17.41
CA THR A 50 -13.91 3.96 -18.07
C THR A 50 -13.85 2.77 -19.03
N ASP A 51 -14.85 2.58 -19.90
CA ASP A 51 -14.89 1.57 -20.97
C ASP A 51 -13.70 1.74 -21.93
N GLY A 52 -12.53 1.26 -21.52
CA GLY A 52 -11.26 1.26 -22.27
C GLY A 52 -10.67 2.63 -22.60
N THR A 53 -11.23 3.74 -22.11
CA THR A 53 -10.81 5.09 -22.49
C THR A 53 -10.20 5.87 -21.34
N HIS A 54 -8.95 6.27 -21.58
CA HIS A 54 -8.02 7.11 -20.82
C HIS A 54 -8.64 8.04 -19.74
N PHE A 55 -8.10 7.97 -18.52
CA PHE A 55 -8.36 8.98 -17.48
C PHE A 55 -7.82 10.33 -17.92
N SER A 56 -8.70 11.33 -18.08
CA SER A 56 -8.22 12.70 -18.23
C SER A 56 -7.64 13.19 -16.89
N PRO A 57 -6.53 13.97 -16.88
CA PRO A 57 -5.93 14.54 -15.68
C PRO A 57 -6.93 15.21 -14.72
N LEU A 58 -7.90 15.94 -15.29
CA LEU A 58 -8.95 16.63 -14.54
C LEU A 58 -9.92 15.65 -13.87
N GLN A 59 -10.31 14.57 -14.56
CA GLN A 59 -11.14 13.53 -13.98
C GLN A 59 -10.40 12.75 -12.88
N GLY A 60 -9.10 12.49 -13.04
CA GLY A 60 -8.31 11.79 -12.02
C GLY A 60 -8.25 12.53 -10.68
N GLY A 61 -8.05 13.85 -10.71
CA GLY A 61 -8.06 14.69 -9.51
C GLY A 61 -9.43 14.75 -8.82
N ASP A 62 -10.51 14.89 -9.57
CA ASP A 62 -11.87 14.93 -9.01
C ASP A 62 -12.31 13.57 -8.43
N ILE A 63 -11.95 12.48 -9.11
CA ILE A 63 -12.16 11.11 -8.62
C ILE A 63 -11.45 10.92 -7.29
N PHE A 64 -10.19 11.33 -7.22
CA PHE A 64 -9.39 11.23 -6.01
C PHE A 64 -9.99 12.02 -4.84
N LYS A 65 -10.39 13.28 -5.09
CA LYS A 65 -11.07 14.12 -4.10
C LYS A 65 -12.32 13.44 -3.57
N HIS A 66 -13.12 12.86 -4.45
CA HIS A 66 -14.32 12.13 -4.05
C HIS A 66 -14.02 10.87 -3.24
N LEU A 67 -13.01 10.08 -3.62
CA LEU A 67 -12.55 8.93 -2.84
C LEU A 67 -12.13 9.33 -1.42
N CYS A 68 -11.42 10.45 -1.25
CA CYS A 68 -11.06 10.94 0.08
C CYS A 68 -12.25 11.43 0.91
N LEU A 69 -13.28 12.02 0.27
CA LEU A 69 -14.54 12.32 0.96
C LEU A 69 -15.22 11.04 1.47
N LEU A 70 -15.29 9.99 0.64
CA LEU A 70 -15.87 8.70 1.03
C LEU A 70 -15.05 8.00 2.12
N TYR A 71 -13.72 8.10 2.07
CA TYR A 71 -12.84 7.59 3.12
C TYR A 71 -13.08 8.30 4.47
N ASN A 72 -13.21 9.63 4.48
CA ASN A 72 -13.52 10.37 5.71
C ASN A 72 -14.88 9.97 6.28
N GLN A 73 -15.88 9.74 5.42
CA GLN A 73 -17.19 9.23 5.85
C GLN A 73 -17.09 7.81 6.42
N PHE A 74 -16.26 6.95 5.82
CA PHE A 74 -15.97 5.61 6.34
C PHE A 74 -15.32 5.67 7.72
N GLN A 75 -14.36 6.57 7.93
CA GLN A 75 -13.72 6.76 9.24
C GLN A 75 -14.74 7.19 10.31
N GLU A 76 -15.62 8.14 10.00
CA GLU A 76 -16.66 8.54 10.97
C GLU A 76 -17.65 7.39 11.24
N CYS A 77 -18.07 6.66 10.20
CA CYS A 77 -18.98 5.52 10.32
C CYS A 77 -18.40 4.40 11.20
N THR A 78 -17.07 4.23 11.19
CA THR A 78 -16.37 3.19 11.95
C THR A 78 -15.77 3.67 13.28
N ARG A 79 -15.91 4.96 13.62
CA ARG A 79 -15.29 5.59 14.80
C ARG A 79 -15.63 4.94 16.13
N SER A 80 -16.83 4.36 16.27
CA SER A 80 -17.25 3.67 17.49
C SER A 80 -16.76 2.21 17.58
N THR A 81 -16.02 1.72 16.60
CA THR A 81 -15.50 0.34 16.58
C THR A 81 -14.38 0.20 17.61
N ASN A 82 -14.59 -0.66 18.59
CA ASN A 82 -13.66 -0.90 19.70
C ASN A 82 -12.94 -2.26 19.58
N CYS A 83 -12.83 -2.79 18.36
CA CYS A 83 -12.15 -4.03 18.03
C CYS A 83 -11.23 -3.83 16.81
N GLU A 84 -10.31 -4.77 16.60
CA GLU A 84 -9.39 -4.75 15.46
C GLU A 84 -10.08 -5.35 14.21
N SER A 85 -10.54 -4.49 13.30
CA SER A 85 -11.17 -4.91 12.03
C SER A 85 -10.14 -4.97 10.90
N ILE A 86 -10.17 -6.06 10.14
CA ILE A 86 -9.33 -6.21 8.94
C ILE A 86 -9.79 -5.26 7.85
N SER A 87 -11.11 -5.08 7.68
CA SER A 87 -11.67 -4.16 6.69
C SER A 87 -11.26 -2.70 6.96
N ILE A 88 -11.29 -2.26 8.23
CA ILE A 88 -10.79 -0.92 8.60
C ILE A 88 -9.31 -0.78 8.23
N LYS A 89 -8.48 -1.76 8.63
CA LYS A 89 -7.04 -1.73 8.32
C LYS A 89 -6.76 -1.70 6.82
N ALA A 90 -7.50 -2.47 6.03
CA ALA A 90 -7.31 -2.54 4.58
C ALA A 90 -7.65 -1.21 3.93
N VAL A 91 -8.77 -0.60 4.31
CA VAL A 91 -9.19 0.71 3.79
C VAL A 91 -8.19 1.80 4.23
N ASP A 92 -7.74 1.76 5.48
CA ASP A 92 -6.75 2.71 6.00
C ASP A 92 -5.40 2.60 5.31
N ALA A 93 -4.96 1.37 5.01
CA ALA A 93 -3.74 1.14 4.25
C ALA A 93 -3.84 1.60 2.79
N SER A 94 -5.02 1.52 2.19
CA SER A 94 -5.25 2.00 0.82
C SER A 94 -5.39 3.52 0.72
N TYR A 95 -6.11 4.16 1.65
CA TYR A 95 -6.50 5.57 1.52
C TYR A 95 -5.92 6.50 2.59
N GLY A 96 -5.49 6.00 3.75
CA GLY A 96 -5.11 6.83 4.88
C GLY A 96 -3.90 7.73 4.62
N TYR A 97 -2.86 7.20 3.97
CA TYR A 97 -1.74 8.04 3.54
C TYR A 97 -2.18 9.04 2.46
N MET A 98 -2.86 8.56 1.41
CA MET A 98 -3.27 9.41 0.29
C MET A 98 -4.22 10.54 0.70
N CYS A 99 -5.18 10.26 1.57
CA CYS A 99 -6.18 11.23 2.03
C CYS A 99 -5.75 12.02 3.26
N GLY A 100 -4.59 11.70 3.83
CA GLY A 100 -3.96 12.39 4.94
C GLY A 100 -2.67 13.10 4.50
N GLN A 101 -1.53 12.63 5.01
CA GLN A 101 -0.23 13.28 4.83
C GLN A 101 0.23 13.35 3.36
N GLY A 102 -0.16 12.38 2.54
CA GLY A 102 0.18 12.29 1.13
C GLY A 102 -0.75 13.10 0.21
N TYR A 103 -1.80 13.73 0.73
CA TYR A 103 -2.85 14.36 -0.09
C TYR A 103 -2.29 15.44 -1.02
N THR A 104 -1.56 16.42 -0.47
CA THR A 104 -0.98 17.51 -1.26
C THR A 104 -0.03 16.97 -2.32
N LEU A 105 0.81 15.99 -1.97
CA LEU A 105 1.76 15.38 -2.89
C LEU A 105 1.04 14.61 -4.02
N PHE A 106 -0.08 13.96 -3.72
CA PHE A 106 -0.90 13.32 -4.74
C PHE A 106 -1.54 14.34 -5.67
N GLU A 107 -2.14 15.41 -5.13
CA GLU A 107 -2.77 16.47 -5.92
C GLU A 107 -1.76 17.15 -6.86
N GLU A 108 -0.54 17.41 -6.37
CA GLU A 108 0.58 17.96 -7.16
C GLU A 108 0.99 17.06 -8.34
N HIS A 109 0.92 15.74 -8.18
CA HIS A 109 1.35 14.78 -9.19
C HIS A 109 0.21 14.16 -10.01
N ALA A 110 -1.05 14.40 -9.65
CA ALA A 110 -2.23 13.75 -10.26
C ALA A 110 -2.29 13.92 -11.78
N ALA A 111 -1.99 15.13 -12.27
CA ALA A 111 -2.00 15.38 -13.71
C ALA A 111 -0.90 14.60 -14.45
N CYS A 112 0.29 14.53 -13.87
CA CYS A 112 1.40 13.77 -14.44
C CYS A 112 1.13 12.26 -14.41
N PHE A 113 0.53 11.74 -13.34
CA PHE A 113 0.13 10.33 -13.29
C PHE A 113 -0.84 9.99 -14.41
N ALA A 114 -1.88 10.81 -14.63
CA ALA A 114 -2.80 10.60 -15.74
C ALA A 114 -2.09 10.61 -17.10
N GLU A 115 -1.06 11.44 -17.30
CA GLU A 115 -0.25 11.40 -18.51
C GLU A 115 0.62 10.14 -18.64
N VAL A 116 1.16 9.61 -17.54
CA VAL A 116 1.91 8.34 -17.52
C VAL A 116 0.99 7.16 -17.83
N GLU A 117 -0.25 7.19 -17.34
CA GLU A 117 -1.24 6.14 -17.63
C GLU A 117 -1.61 6.04 -19.11
N ASN A 118 -1.30 7.07 -19.91
CA ASN A 118 -1.52 7.09 -21.35
C ASN A 118 -0.27 6.68 -22.15
N GLU A 119 0.87 6.44 -21.49
CA GLU A 119 2.08 5.96 -22.17
C GLU A 119 1.94 4.48 -22.53
N PRO A 120 2.21 4.09 -23.80
CA PRO A 120 2.09 2.70 -24.24
C PRO A 120 2.95 1.74 -23.42
N GLU A 121 4.17 2.15 -23.07
CA GLU A 121 5.11 1.33 -22.30
C GLU A 121 4.63 1.12 -20.87
N TYR A 122 4.06 2.14 -20.23
CA TYR A 122 3.47 2.00 -18.90
C TYR A 122 2.21 1.13 -18.94
N THR A 123 1.39 1.28 -19.97
CA THR A 123 0.19 0.46 -20.19
C THR A 123 0.56 -1.00 -20.44
N SER A 124 1.69 -1.28 -21.09
CA SER A 124 2.19 -2.65 -21.26
C SER A 124 2.54 -3.32 -19.93
N CYS A 125 3.07 -2.56 -18.96
CA CYS A 125 3.30 -3.06 -17.60
C CYS A 125 1.99 -3.47 -16.92
N LYS A 126 0.93 -2.65 -17.05
CA LYS A 126 -0.41 -2.93 -16.53
C LYS A 126 -0.98 -4.22 -17.12
N HIS A 127 -0.98 -4.34 -18.45
CA HIS A 127 -1.49 -5.54 -19.12
C HIS A 127 -0.71 -6.81 -18.75
N ALA A 128 0.61 -6.74 -18.65
CA ALA A 128 1.43 -7.88 -18.22
C ALA A 128 1.11 -8.31 -16.78
N ALA A 129 0.87 -7.33 -15.89
CA ALA A 129 0.46 -7.60 -14.51
C ALA A 129 -0.94 -8.22 -14.45
N ASP A 130 -1.92 -7.66 -15.17
CA ASP A 130 -3.29 -8.18 -15.23
C ASP A 130 -3.31 -9.64 -15.70
N GLN A 131 -2.63 -9.93 -16.81
CA GLN A 131 -2.50 -11.29 -17.33
C GLN A 131 -1.85 -12.23 -16.31
N SER A 132 -0.82 -11.76 -15.61
CA SER A 132 -0.13 -12.56 -14.59
C SER A 132 -0.97 -12.79 -13.33
N MET A 133 -1.84 -11.84 -12.97
CA MET A 133 -2.82 -12.01 -11.88
C MET A 133 -3.91 -13.02 -12.26
N GLU A 134 -4.41 -12.98 -13.50
CA GLU A 134 -5.35 -13.97 -14.01
C GLU A 134 -4.76 -15.39 -14.00
N ASP A 135 -3.50 -15.52 -14.39
CA ASP A 135 -2.78 -16.79 -14.29
C ASP A 135 -2.59 -17.24 -12.84
N ALA A 136 -2.34 -16.31 -11.91
CA ALA A 136 -2.23 -16.63 -10.49
C ALA A 136 -3.54 -17.21 -9.93
N LEU A 137 -4.70 -16.73 -10.39
CA LEU A 137 -6.01 -17.25 -9.95
C LEU A 137 -6.15 -18.76 -10.18
N LYS A 138 -5.50 -19.32 -11.20
CA LYS A 138 -5.48 -20.77 -11.47
C LYS A 138 -4.78 -21.56 -10.37
N LEU A 139 -3.83 -20.94 -9.65
CA LEU A 139 -3.10 -21.56 -8.54
C LEU A 139 -3.91 -21.63 -7.24
N LYS A 140 -4.92 -20.76 -7.10
CA LYS A 140 -5.75 -20.66 -5.88
C LYS A 140 -6.43 -21.98 -5.51
N GLN A 141 -6.78 -22.80 -6.51
CA GLN A 141 -7.40 -24.11 -6.29
C GLN A 141 -6.41 -25.15 -5.75
N ASN A 142 -5.12 -25.00 -6.04
CA ASN A 142 -4.08 -25.96 -5.68
C ASN A 142 -3.40 -25.61 -4.37
N SER A 143 -3.06 -24.33 -4.17
CA SER A 143 -2.41 -23.85 -2.95
C SER A 143 -2.61 -22.36 -2.79
N VAL A 144 -3.18 -21.99 -1.65
CA VAL A 144 -3.36 -20.58 -1.25
C VAL A 144 -2.01 -19.89 -1.06
N ASP A 145 -1.00 -20.59 -0.55
CA ASP A 145 0.35 -20.06 -0.37
C ASP A 145 1.01 -19.79 -1.73
N MET A 146 0.90 -20.72 -2.69
CA MET A 146 1.43 -20.50 -4.04
C MET A 146 0.71 -19.35 -4.76
N TYR A 147 -0.59 -19.20 -4.54
CA TYR A 147 -1.37 -18.08 -5.05
C TYR A 147 -0.87 -16.74 -4.52
N PHE A 148 -0.73 -16.59 -3.20
CA PHE A 148 -0.23 -15.34 -2.61
C PHE A 148 1.24 -15.05 -2.96
N ASN A 149 2.10 -16.08 -3.00
CA ASN A 149 3.49 -15.91 -3.46
C ASN A 149 3.55 -15.44 -4.91
N ARG A 150 2.68 -15.97 -5.79
CA ARG A 150 2.61 -15.52 -7.17
C ARG A 150 2.10 -14.08 -7.26
N LEU A 151 1.04 -13.72 -6.55
CA LEU A 151 0.54 -12.33 -6.52
C LEU A 151 1.60 -11.35 -6.03
N CYS A 152 2.38 -11.73 -5.02
CA CYS A 152 3.49 -10.93 -4.54
C CYS A 152 4.52 -10.65 -5.64
N SER A 153 4.97 -11.70 -6.35
CA SER A 153 5.89 -11.56 -7.49
C SER A 153 5.32 -10.66 -8.59
N VAL A 154 4.02 -10.78 -8.90
CA VAL A 154 3.37 -9.93 -9.91
C VAL A 154 3.42 -8.46 -9.52
N MET A 155 3.19 -8.15 -8.24
CA MET A 155 3.28 -6.78 -7.74
C MET A 155 4.71 -6.24 -7.80
N GLU A 156 5.72 -7.06 -7.48
CA GLU A 156 7.13 -6.68 -7.64
C GLU A 156 7.48 -6.37 -9.10
N ASP A 157 7.09 -7.26 -10.02
CA ASP A 157 7.35 -7.10 -11.44
C ASP A 157 6.65 -5.86 -12.01
N TYR A 158 5.39 -5.64 -11.63
CA TYR A 158 4.63 -4.45 -12.01
C TYR A 158 5.32 -3.17 -11.54
N LEU A 159 5.69 -3.09 -10.26
CA LEU A 159 6.37 -1.90 -9.71
C LEU A 159 7.73 -1.68 -10.36
N SER A 160 8.50 -2.75 -10.60
CA SER A 160 9.78 -2.67 -11.30
C SER A 160 9.62 -2.12 -12.71
N CYS A 161 8.61 -2.60 -13.44
CA CYS A 161 8.29 -2.17 -14.81
C CYS A 161 7.84 -0.71 -14.86
N CYS A 162 6.94 -0.29 -13.97
CA CYS A 162 6.36 1.06 -13.96
C CYS A 162 7.34 2.15 -13.51
N ARG A 163 8.27 1.81 -12.62
CA ARG A 163 9.22 2.73 -11.99
C ARG A 163 9.93 3.70 -12.95
N PRO A 164 10.60 3.25 -14.03
CA PRO A 164 11.31 4.17 -14.92
C PRO A 164 10.39 5.23 -15.54
N PHE A 165 9.16 4.86 -15.92
CA PHE A 165 8.22 5.76 -16.58
C PHE A 165 7.74 6.86 -15.62
N VAL A 166 7.33 6.47 -14.41
CA VAL A 166 6.91 7.42 -13.38
C VAL A 166 8.06 8.32 -12.96
N LYS A 167 9.25 7.77 -12.72
CA LYS A 167 10.41 8.56 -12.29
C LYS A 167 10.88 9.54 -13.36
N HIS A 168 10.90 9.14 -14.62
CA HIS A 168 11.37 9.97 -15.71
C HIS A 168 10.39 11.12 -15.99
N LYS A 169 9.08 10.85 -15.97
CA LYS A 169 8.05 11.83 -16.32
C LYS A 169 7.60 12.69 -15.14
N CYS A 170 7.39 12.09 -13.97
CA CYS A 170 6.82 12.75 -12.78
C CYS A 170 7.82 12.98 -11.65
N GLY A 171 9.04 12.45 -11.78
CA GLY A 171 10.11 12.66 -10.80
C GLY A 171 10.15 11.63 -9.66
N GLN A 172 11.16 11.78 -8.81
CA GLN A 172 11.44 10.83 -7.73
C GLN A 172 10.39 10.85 -6.62
N GLN A 173 9.83 12.01 -6.28
CA GLN A 173 8.81 12.16 -5.24
C GLN A 173 7.49 11.48 -5.64
N ALA A 174 7.07 11.62 -6.89
CA ALA A 174 5.93 10.91 -7.45
C ALA A 174 6.08 9.38 -7.34
N TRP A 175 7.27 8.85 -7.64
CA TRP A 175 7.54 7.42 -7.45
C TRP A 175 7.52 6.99 -5.97
N GLN A 176 8.05 7.82 -5.07
CA GLN A 176 8.00 7.53 -3.63
C GLN A 176 6.57 7.47 -3.11
N LEU A 177 5.69 8.34 -3.61
CA LEU A 177 4.26 8.32 -3.31
C LEU A 177 3.63 6.98 -3.75
N VAL A 178 3.79 6.59 -5.03
CA VAL A 178 3.26 5.32 -5.57
C VAL A 178 3.78 4.12 -4.79
N ALA A 179 5.08 4.10 -4.49
CA ALA A 179 5.73 3.09 -3.68
C ALA A 179 5.11 2.98 -2.28
N GLN A 180 4.99 4.10 -1.55
CA GLN A 180 4.47 4.12 -0.18
C GLN A 180 3.05 3.56 -0.11
N ILE A 181 2.16 4.04 -0.97
CA ILE A 181 0.75 3.58 -1.03
C ILE A 181 0.67 2.07 -1.29
N THR A 182 1.50 1.58 -2.22
CA THR A 182 1.51 0.17 -2.58
C THR A 182 2.04 -0.68 -1.43
N ILE A 183 3.12 -0.26 -0.77
CA ILE A 183 3.70 -0.97 0.38
C ILE A 183 2.71 -1.04 1.53
N ASP A 184 2.08 0.09 1.89
CA ASP A 184 1.12 0.13 2.99
C ASP A 184 -0.05 -0.82 2.72
N SER A 185 -0.60 -0.79 1.50
CA SER A 185 -1.67 -1.70 1.07
C SER A 185 -1.26 -3.17 1.11
N LEU A 186 -0.04 -3.49 0.66
CA LEU A 186 0.49 -4.85 0.66
C LEU A 186 0.79 -5.36 2.06
N HIS A 187 1.24 -4.50 2.97
CA HIS A 187 1.50 -4.89 4.37
C HIS A 187 0.23 -5.39 5.07
N VAL A 188 -0.94 -4.88 4.70
CA VAL A 188 -2.22 -5.32 5.25
C VAL A 188 -2.80 -6.51 4.50
N THR A 189 -2.75 -6.51 3.17
CA THR A 189 -3.42 -7.52 2.34
C THR A 189 -2.57 -8.77 2.11
N MET A 190 -1.25 -8.63 2.09
CA MET A 190 -0.25 -9.68 1.84
C MET A 190 0.98 -9.48 2.74
N PRO A 191 0.86 -9.66 4.07
CA PRO A 191 1.92 -9.31 5.03
C PRO A 191 3.22 -10.12 4.88
N ALA A 192 3.17 -11.27 4.18
CA ALA A 192 4.35 -12.08 3.86
C ALA A 192 5.09 -11.62 2.59
N CYS A 193 4.54 -10.64 1.87
CA CYS A 193 5.11 -10.11 0.65
C CYS A 193 6.09 -8.97 0.95
N ASP A 194 7.39 -9.15 0.64
CA ASP A 194 8.42 -8.14 0.83
C ASP A 194 8.84 -7.49 -0.50
N VAL A 195 7.96 -6.62 -1.02
CA VAL A 195 8.23 -5.85 -2.24
C VAL A 195 9.30 -4.77 -2.06
N MET A 196 9.77 -4.53 -0.83
CA MET A 196 10.71 -3.45 -0.51
C MET A 196 12.05 -3.62 -1.24
N LYS A 197 12.44 -4.89 -1.49
CA LYS A 197 13.67 -5.24 -2.20
C LYS A 197 13.71 -4.63 -3.61
N THR A 198 12.58 -4.59 -4.30
CA THR A 198 12.47 -4.12 -5.69
C THR A 198 12.29 -2.60 -5.77
N ILE A 199 11.63 -2.00 -4.76
CA ILE A 199 11.29 -0.58 -4.71
C ILE A 199 12.46 0.30 -4.21
N PHE A 200 13.17 -0.16 -3.17
CA PHE A 200 14.23 0.59 -2.48
C PHE A 200 15.65 0.26 -2.92
N ASP A 201 15.83 -0.27 -4.14
CA ASP A 201 17.15 -0.46 -4.74
C ASP A 201 17.93 0.86 -4.97
N PHE A 202 17.37 2.02 -4.63
CA PHE A 202 18.11 3.29 -4.56
C PHE A 202 18.92 3.43 -3.27
N ALA A 203 18.51 2.88 -2.13
CA ALA A 203 19.29 2.95 -0.90
C ALA A 203 20.57 2.10 -0.99
N LYS A 204 20.47 0.94 -1.65
CA LYS A 204 21.60 0.02 -1.90
C LYS A 204 22.52 0.51 -3.02
N LYS A 205 21.97 1.19 -4.03
CA LYS A 205 22.75 1.77 -5.13
C LYS A 205 23.39 3.10 -4.74
N ILE A 206 22.78 3.93 -3.88
CA ILE A 206 23.43 5.12 -3.28
C ILE A 206 24.50 4.71 -2.26
N SER A 207 24.27 3.68 -1.42
CA SER A 207 25.31 3.18 -0.53
C SER A 207 26.48 2.56 -1.31
N ASN A 208 26.22 1.82 -2.39
CA ASN A 208 27.26 1.29 -3.27
C ASN A 208 27.93 2.36 -4.15
N PHE A 209 27.22 3.40 -4.59
CA PHE A 209 27.78 4.49 -5.39
C PHE A 209 28.66 5.41 -4.53
N SER A 210 28.22 5.73 -3.30
CA SER A 210 29.05 6.41 -2.30
C SER A 210 30.30 5.61 -1.95
N SER A 211 30.16 4.29 -1.77
CA SER A 211 31.29 3.39 -1.47
C SER A 211 32.26 3.18 -2.63
N GLN A 212 31.80 3.24 -3.89
CA GLN A 212 32.66 3.13 -5.07
C GLN A 212 33.32 4.46 -5.45
N TRP A 213 32.68 5.59 -5.15
CA TRP A 213 33.22 6.92 -5.39
C TRP A 213 34.33 7.26 -4.38
N LEU A 214 34.13 6.92 -3.09
CA LEU A 214 35.15 7.07 -2.04
C LEU A 214 36.40 6.21 -2.26
N LYS A 215 36.26 4.99 -2.80
CA LYS A 215 37.41 4.08 -3.09
C LYS A 215 38.21 4.44 -4.35
N ARG A 216 37.73 5.41 -5.14
CA ARG A 216 38.38 5.84 -6.39
C ARG A 216 39.11 7.18 -6.28
N PHE A 217 38.88 7.91 -5.19
CA PHE A 217 39.42 9.26 -4.99
C PHE A 217 40.12 9.44 -3.63
N PHE A 218 40.08 8.42 -2.77
CA PHE A 218 40.93 8.24 -1.58
C PHE A 218 41.47 6.80 -1.58
#